data_AF-A0AAV8W5A1-F1
#
_entry.id   AF-A0AAV8W5A1-F1
#
_cell.length_a   1.000
_cell.length_b   1.000
_cell.length_c   1.000
_cell.angle_alpha   90.00
_cell.angle_beta   90.00
_cell.angle_gamma   90.00
#
_symmetry.space_group_name_H-M   'P 1'
#
loop_
_entity.id
_entity.type
_entity.pdbx_description
1 polymer ?
#
loop_
_entity_poly.entity_id
_entity_poly.type
_entity_poly.pdbx_seq_one_letter_code
_entity_poly.pdbx_strand_id
1 'polypeptide(L)'
;MEYLQEGPPSDALKSKILCCECGTEIEPNPANMCVACLRTHVDITEGIPKQGTLYFCRGCERYHNPPSEWVHCALESRELLSLCLKKLKGLNRVKLVDAGFVWTEPHSKRIKASTLASILGAGTKQVLPVFCEFRFLTNKIGFFLVFIKNVNILGLKIEMGTDIAYSLLCKL
;
A
#
# COMPACT_ATOMS: atom_id res chain seq x y z
N MET A 1 -0.93 -55.40 28.28
CA MET A 1 -1.39 -54.00 28.24
C MET A 1 -0.21 -53.17 28.73
N GLU A 2 0.69 -52.80 27.82
CA GLU A 2 1.84 -51.97 28.17
C GLU A 2 1.39 -50.51 28.16
N TYR A 3 1.57 -49.83 29.28
CA TYR A 3 1.19 -48.45 29.49
C TYR A 3 2.33 -47.57 28.97
N LEU A 4 2.11 -46.88 27.86
CA LEU A 4 3.01 -45.83 27.38
C LEU A 4 3.00 -44.70 28.42
N GLN A 5 4.14 -44.49 29.09
CA GLN A 5 4.34 -43.32 29.94
C GLN A 5 4.53 -42.09 29.04
N GLU A 6 3.54 -41.20 29.01
CA GLU A 6 3.71 -39.86 28.45
C GLU A 6 4.69 -39.11 29.34
N GLY A 7 5.93 -38.95 28.86
CA GLY A 7 6.94 -38.13 29.53
C GLY A 7 6.44 -36.69 29.70
N PRO A 8 6.85 -35.99 30.78
CA PRO A 8 6.42 -34.62 31.01
C PRO A 8 6.75 -33.74 29.79
N PRO A 9 5.86 -32.83 29.36
CA PRO A 9 6.10 -32.00 28.20
C PRO A 9 7.39 -31.21 28.40
N SER A 10 8.31 -31.31 27.44
CA SER A 10 9.65 -30.71 27.45
C SER A 10 9.67 -29.17 27.41
N ASP A 11 8.53 -28.52 27.68
CA ASP A 11 8.36 -27.06 27.74
C ASP A 11 8.82 -26.44 29.07
N ALA A 12 9.30 -27.25 30.01
CA ALA A 12 9.41 -26.88 31.43
C ALA A 12 10.64 -26.06 31.86
N LEU A 13 11.56 -25.65 30.96
CA LEU A 13 12.74 -24.86 31.34
C LEU A 13 13.03 -23.68 30.40
N LYS A 14 11.98 -23.00 29.90
CA LYS A 14 12.17 -21.68 29.31
C LYS A 14 12.20 -20.64 30.44
N SER A 15 13.35 -20.02 30.66
CA SER A 15 13.46 -18.89 31.58
C SER A 15 12.55 -17.77 31.09
N LYS A 16 11.54 -17.40 31.90
CA LYS A 16 10.66 -16.28 31.60
C LYS A 16 11.24 -15.00 32.19
N ILE A 17 11.11 -13.89 31.47
CA ILE A 17 11.48 -12.56 31.94
C ILE A 17 10.23 -11.69 32.06
N LEU A 18 10.30 -10.62 32.85
CA LEU A 18 9.22 -9.63 32.94
C LEU A 18 9.43 -8.53 31.89
N CYS A 19 8.35 -8.07 31.28
CA CYS A 19 8.37 -6.90 30.41
C CYS A 19 8.79 -5.64 31.18
N CYS A 20 9.69 -4.84 30.62
CA CYS A 20 10.24 -3.64 31.28
C CYS A 20 9.24 -2.50 31.57
N GLU A 21 8.04 -2.52 30.98
CA GLU A 21 7.06 -1.43 31.09
C GLU A 21 5.78 -1.85 31.81
N CYS A 22 5.21 -3.00 31.46
CA CYS A 22 3.95 -3.50 32.04
C CYS A 22 4.11 -4.68 33.02
N GLY A 23 5.32 -5.24 33.17
CA GLY A 23 5.56 -6.37 34.07
C GLY A 23 4.93 -7.71 33.66
N THR A 24 4.43 -7.85 32.43
CA THR A 24 3.89 -9.14 31.93
C THR A 24 5.01 -10.17 31.76
N GLU A 25 4.76 -11.43 32.11
CA GLU A 25 5.67 -12.55 31.84
C GLU A 25 5.79 -12.81 30.33
N ILE A 26 7.03 -12.80 29.82
CA ILE A 26 7.33 -13.01 28.40
C ILE A 26 8.48 -14.01 28.22
N GLU A 27 8.53 -14.63 27.05
CA GLU A 27 9.75 -15.32 26.60
C GLU A 27 10.87 -14.30 26.32
N PRO A 28 12.12 -14.61 26.66
CA PRO A 28 13.25 -13.69 26.56
C PRO A 28 13.45 -13.29 25.10
N ASN A 29 13.41 -11.98 24.87
CA ASN A 29 13.50 -11.39 23.55
C ASN A 29 14.49 -10.20 23.59
N PRO A 30 15.10 -9.80 22.46
CA PRO A 30 16.14 -8.78 22.47
C PRO A 30 15.64 -7.38 22.91
N ALA A 31 14.32 -7.17 22.89
CA ALA A 31 13.69 -5.90 23.28
C ALA A 31 13.27 -5.86 24.76
N ASN A 32 13.31 -6.99 25.49
CA ASN A 32 12.74 -7.19 26.83
C ASN A 32 11.32 -6.59 27.01
N MET A 33 10.53 -6.56 25.93
CA MET A 33 9.22 -5.94 25.87
C MET A 33 8.16 -6.94 25.40
N CYS A 34 6.96 -6.87 25.97
CA CYS A 34 5.85 -7.68 25.52
C CYS A 34 5.31 -7.17 24.17
N VAL A 35 4.55 -8.03 23.47
CA VAL A 35 3.98 -7.70 22.15
C VAL A 35 3.06 -6.46 22.22
N ALA A 36 2.39 -6.22 23.34
CA ALA A 36 1.52 -5.04 23.52
C ALA A 36 2.32 -3.74 23.62
N CYS A 37 3.34 -3.69 24.48
CA CYS A 37 4.25 -2.54 24.62
C CYS A 37 5.09 -2.31 23.36
N LEU A 38 5.44 -3.38 22.63
CA LEU A 38 6.16 -3.22 21.37
C LEU A 38 5.31 -2.50 20.30
N ARG A 39 3.98 -2.72 20.30
CA ARG A 39 3.05 -2.05 19.36
C ARG A 39 2.89 -0.55 19.63
N THR A 40 3.08 -0.12 20.88
CA THR A 40 2.99 1.31 21.24
C THR A 40 4.28 2.06 20.97
N HIS A 41 5.43 1.38 21.05
CA HIS A 41 6.75 1.99 20.84
C HIS A 41 7.27 1.89 19.40
N VAL A 42 6.86 0.89 18.62
CA VAL A 42 7.32 0.68 17.24
C VAL A 42 6.23 1.06 16.26
N ASP A 43 6.29 2.29 15.76
CA ASP A 43 5.36 2.78 14.75
C ASP A 43 5.73 2.30 13.33
N ILE A 44 5.03 1.25 12.88
CA ILE A 44 5.19 0.67 11.53
C ILE A 44 4.74 1.65 10.43
N THR A 45 3.91 2.64 10.78
CA THR A 45 3.36 3.60 9.81
C THR A 45 4.33 4.73 9.46
N GLU A 46 5.47 4.82 10.13
CA GLU A 46 6.50 5.82 9.86
C GLU A 46 7.11 5.63 8.46
N GLY A 47 6.73 6.53 7.55
CA GLY A 47 7.22 6.56 6.17
C GLY A 47 6.28 5.93 5.14
N ILE A 48 5.13 5.37 5.55
CA ILE A 48 4.08 4.94 4.63
C ILE A 48 3.05 6.06 4.49
N PRO A 49 2.82 6.61 3.27
CA PRO A 49 1.82 7.64 3.08
C PRO A 49 0.41 7.06 3.28
N LYS A 50 -0.38 7.66 4.17
CA LYS A 50 -1.80 7.30 4.40
C LYS A 50 -2.71 7.74 3.25
N GLN A 51 -2.23 8.64 2.40
CA GLN A 51 -2.98 9.18 1.27
C GLN A 51 -2.14 9.15 -0.01
N GLY A 52 -2.76 8.78 -1.13
CA GLY A 52 -2.15 8.77 -2.45
C GLY A 52 -3.05 9.38 -3.52
N THR A 53 -2.46 9.79 -4.64
CA THR A 53 -3.18 10.32 -5.79
C THR A 53 -3.00 9.43 -7.00
N LEU A 54 -4.11 9.07 -7.64
CA LEU A 54 -4.15 8.31 -8.89
C LEU A 54 -4.78 9.17 -9.99
N TYR A 55 -4.12 9.22 -11.15
CA TYR A 55 -4.65 9.92 -12.31
C TYR A 55 -5.43 8.93 -13.17
N PHE A 56 -6.68 9.28 -13.46
CA PHE A 56 -7.60 8.45 -14.22
C PHE A 56 -8.21 9.27 -15.36
N CYS A 57 -8.15 8.73 -16.59
CA CYS A 57 -8.79 9.31 -17.77
C CYS A 57 -10.16 8.65 -18.01
N ARG A 58 -11.23 9.44 -17.99
CA ARG A 58 -12.60 8.94 -18.21
C ARG A 58 -12.87 8.50 -19.65
N GLY A 59 -12.22 9.10 -20.64
CA GLY A 59 -12.47 8.80 -22.05
C GLY A 59 -11.82 7.50 -22.52
N CYS A 60 -10.72 7.11 -21.87
CA CYS A 60 -9.90 5.98 -22.30
C CYS A 60 -9.83 4.87 -21.24
N GLU A 61 -10.43 5.09 -20.06
CA GLU A 61 -10.43 4.17 -18.90
C GLU A 61 -9.03 3.66 -18.54
N ARG A 62 -8.03 4.54 -18.62
CA ARG A 62 -6.62 4.24 -18.33
C ARG A 62 -6.14 4.99 -17.10
N TYR A 63 -5.25 4.34 -16.37
CA TYR A 63 -4.52 4.88 -15.21
C TYR A 63 -3.09 5.26 -15.60
N HIS A 64 -2.61 6.39 -15.08
CA HIS A 64 -1.26 6.87 -15.36
C HIS A 64 -0.22 6.21 -14.44
N ASN A 65 0.72 5.50 -15.05
CA ASN A 65 1.92 4.97 -14.42
C ASN A 65 3.15 5.80 -14.87
N PRO A 66 3.77 6.63 -14.01
CA PRO A 66 4.98 7.37 -14.37
C PRO A 66 6.10 6.37 -14.70
N PRO A 67 6.92 6.60 -15.76
CA PRO A 67 7.26 7.90 -16.36
C PRO A 67 6.34 8.45 -17.47
N SER A 68 5.64 7.61 -18.23
CA SER A 68 4.72 8.06 -19.31
C SER A 68 3.72 6.99 -19.77
N GLU A 69 3.55 5.91 -18.99
CA GLU A 69 2.76 4.76 -19.38
C GLU A 69 1.31 4.90 -18.91
N TRP A 70 0.36 4.43 -19.73
CA TRP A 70 -1.06 4.42 -19.42
C TRP A 70 -1.59 3.00 -19.52
N VAL A 71 -1.98 2.45 -18.37
CA VAL A 71 -2.44 1.05 -18.26
C VAL A 71 -3.96 1.06 -18.12
N HIS A 72 -4.64 0.26 -18.93
CA HIS A 72 -6.07 0.01 -18.74
C HIS A 72 -6.22 -0.96 -17.58
N CYS A 73 -7.03 -0.61 -16.56
CA CYS A 73 -7.31 -1.49 -15.43
C CYS A 73 -8.78 -1.38 -15.07
N ALA A 74 -9.40 -2.51 -14.68
CA ALA A 74 -10.73 -2.46 -14.09
C ALA A 74 -10.69 -1.99 -12.63
N LEU A 75 -11.81 -1.47 -12.13
CA LEU A 75 -12.00 -1.23 -10.70
C LEU A 75 -11.86 -2.56 -9.94
N GLU A 76 -11.27 -2.52 -8.75
CA GLU A 76 -11.03 -3.70 -7.89
C GLU A 76 -10.19 -4.82 -8.56
N SER A 77 -9.40 -4.49 -9.58
CA SER A 77 -8.49 -5.43 -10.25
C SER A 77 -7.12 -5.54 -9.57
N ARG A 78 -6.43 -6.67 -9.80
CA ARG A 78 -5.05 -6.89 -9.35
C ARG A 78 -4.07 -5.86 -9.94
N GLU A 79 -4.34 -5.39 -11.15
CA GLU A 79 -3.50 -4.41 -11.84
C GLU A 79 -3.56 -3.05 -11.16
N LEU A 80 -4.76 -2.59 -10.78
CA LEU A 80 -4.93 -1.36 -10.02
C LEU A 80 -4.22 -1.44 -8.67
N LEU A 81 -4.26 -2.61 -8.02
CA LEU A 81 -3.56 -2.83 -6.75
C LEU A 81 -2.04 -2.71 -6.94
N SER A 82 -1.51 -3.27 -8.03
CA SER A 82 -0.08 -3.14 -8.36
C SER A 82 0.35 -1.68 -8.54
N LEU A 83 -0.50 -0.85 -9.17
CA LEU A 83 -0.27 0.59 -9.31
C LEU A 83 -0.29 1.31 -7.95
N CYS A 84 -1.25 0.97 -7.08
CA CYS A 84 -1.31 1.49 -5.72
C CYS A 84 -0.04 1.15 -4.92
N LEU A 85 0.41 -0.11 -4.96
CA LEU A 85 1.63 -0.54 -4.27
C LEU A 85 2.89 0.17 -4.78
N LYS A 86 3.00 0.39 -6.10
CA LYS A 86 4.11 1.16 -6.70
C LYS A 86 4.15 2.61 -6.20
N LYS A 87 3.00 3.20 -5.84
CA LYS A 87 2.91 4.57 -5.33
C LYS A 87 3.24 4.68 -3.85
N LEU A 88 3.07 3.62 -3.09
CA LEU A 88 3.43 3.58 -1.68
C LEU A 88 4.96 3.53 -1.54
N LYS A 89 5.53 4.64 -1.10
CA LYS A 89 6.93 4.68 -0.66
C LYS A 89 7.01 4.08 0.75
N GLY A 90 8.11 3.40 1.08
CA GLY A 90 8.35 2.86 2.43
C GLY A 90 8.12 1.36 2.62
N LEU A 91 7.68 0.63 1.59
CA LEU A 91 7.49 -0.84 1.68
C LEU A 91 8.79 -1.63 1.88
N ASN A 92 9.97 -1.04 1.68
CA ASN A 92 11.24 -1.75 1.85
C ASN A 92 11.52 -2.17 3.30
N ARG A 93 10.95 -1.47 4.29
CA ARG A 93 11.17 -1.75 5.71
C ARG A 93 10.25 -2.84 6.26
N VAL A 94 9.12 -3.09 5.58
CA VAL A 94 8.04 -3.92 6.10
C VAL A 94 7.76 -5.05 5.10
N LYS A 95 7.62 -6.28 5.59
CA LYS A 95 7.31 -7.40 4.71
C LYS A 95 5.81 -7.41 4.43
N LEU A 96 5.43 -7.12 3.18
CA LEU A 96 4.05 -7.21 2.73
C LEU A 96 3.58 -8.68 2.80
N VAL A 97 2.50 -8.95 3.52
CA VAL A 97 1.89 -10.27 3.62
C VAL A 97 0.79 -10.41 2.59
N ASP A 98 -0.12 -9.43 2.59
CA ASP A 98 -1.28 -9.41 1.71
C ASP A 98 -1.69 -7.97 1.42
N ALA A 99 -2.41 -7.76 0.33
CA ALA A 99 -2.97 -6.48 -0.03
C ALA A 99 -4.34 -6.70 -0.68
N GLY A 100 -5.32 -5.93 -0.22
CA GLY A 100 -6.70 -6.01 -0.69
C GLY A 100 -7.35 -4.64 -0.77
N PHE A 101 -8.45 -4.58 -1.53
CA PHE A 101 -9.31 -3.40 -1.53
C PHE A 101 -10.33 -3.51 -0.40
N VAL A 102 -10.55 -2.38 0.28
CA VAL A 102 -11.66 -2.22 1.19
C VAL A 102 -12.76 -1.51 0.42
N TRP A 103 -13.95 -2.11 0.38
CA TRP A 103 -15.08 -1.55 -0.34
C TRP A 103 -15.35 -0.12 0.15
N THR A 104 -15.45 0.80 -0.80
CA THR A 104 -15.83 2.19 -0.59
C THR A 104 -17.00 2.55 -1.48
N GLU A 105 -17.83 3.50 -1.02
CA GLU A 105 -19.01 3.94 -1.75
C GLU A 105 -18.67 4.32 -3.21
N PRO A 106 -19.43 3.83 -4.23
CA PRO A 106 -19.10 3.97 -5.65
C PRO A 106 -18.94 5.42 -6.13
N HIS A 107 -19.61 6.36 -5.47
CA HIS A 107 -19.59 7.77 -5.86
C HIS A 107 -18.39 8.57 -5.32
N SER A 108 -17.67 8.01 -4.34
CA SER A 108 -16.72 8.78 -3.53
C SER A 108 -15.44 9.21 -4.27
N LYS A 109 -15.18 8.70 -5.48
CA LYS A 109 -13.91 8.88 -6.22
C LYS A 109 -12.67 8.58 -5.35
N ARG A 110 -12.84 7.75 -4.33
CA ARG A 110 -11.81 7.36 -3.38
C ARG A 110 -11.82 5.84 -3.27
N ILE A 111 -10.63 5.26 -3.25
CA ILE A 111 -10.45 3.83 -3.01
C ILE A 111 -9.61 3.69 -1.75
N LYS A 112 -10.04 2.81 -0.85
CA LYS A 112 -9.24 2.41 0.30
C LYS A 112 -8.57 1.09 -0.02
N ALA A 113 -7.25 1.06 0.06
CA ALA A 113 -6.47 -0.17 -0.02
C ALA A 113 -5.97 -0.52 1.38
N SER A 114 -6.19 -1.76 1.81
CA SER A 114 -5.61 -2.30 3.02
C SER A 114 -4.41 -3.17 2.64
N THR A 115 -3.25 -2.85 3.19
CA THR A 115 -2.05 -3.69 3.08
C THR A 115 -1.77 -4.31 4.44
N LEU A 116 -1.71 -5.64 4.50
CA LEU A 116 -1.25 -6.37 5.67
C LEU A 116 0.28 -6.37 5.69
N ALA A 117 0.83 -5.71 6.69
CA ALA A 117 2.26 -5.50 6.84
C ALA A 117 2.76 -6.35 8.01
N SER A 118 3.85 -7.11 7.81
CA SER A 118 4.49 -7.89 8.86
C SER A 118 5.82 -7.30 9.29
N ILE A 119 5.99 -7.18 10.60
CA ILE A 119 7.26 -6.84 11.24
C ILE A 119 7.74 -8.02 12.08
N LEU A 120 9.06 -8.20 12.09
CA LEU A 120 9.74 -9.13 12.98
C LEU A 120 10.13 -8.36 14.23
N GLY A 121 9.24 -8.37 15.23
CA GLY A 121 9.48 -7.74 16.52
C GLY A 121 9.84 -8.81 17.55
N ALA A 122 11.12 -8.89 17.92
CA ALA A 122 11.56 -9.65 19.10
C ALA A 122 11.04 -11.11 19.14
N GLY A 123 11.31 -11.88 18.09
CA GLY A 123 10.98 -13.32 18.00
C GLY A 123 9.53 -13.64 17.61
N THR A 124 8.62 -12.65 17.62
CA THR A 124 7.22 -12.85 17.22
C THR A 124 6.90 -12.11 15.92
N LYS A 125 6.19 -12.80 15.00
CA LYS A 125 5.67 -12.17 13.78
C LYS A 125 4.45 -11.34 14.15
N GLN A 126 4.53 -10.02 14.00
CA GLN A 126 3.38 -9.15 14.18
C GLN A 126 2.85 -8.75 12.81
N VAL A 127 1.56 -8.92 12.59
CA VAL A 127 0.87 -8.54 11.35
C VAL A 127 -0.14 -7.45 11.71
N LEU A 128 -0.02 -6.28 11.08
CA LEU A 128 -0.95 -5.18 11.27
C LEU A 128 -1.51 -4.70 9.92
N PRO A 129 -2.82 -4.37 9.86
CA PRO A 129 -3.41 -3.74 8.69
C PRO A 129 -3.02 -2.27 8.63
N VAL A 130 -2.49 -1.86 7.49
CA VAL A 130 -2.23 -0.45 7.15
C VAL A 130 -3.24 -0.05 6.09
N PHE A 131 -3.98 1.03 6.35
CA PHE A 131 -4.96 1.57 5.42
C PHE A 131 -4.36 2.77 4.67
N CYS A 132 -4.48 2.75 3.35
CA CYS A 132 -4.16 3.89 2.50
C CYS A 132 -5.39 4.32 1.70
N GLU A 133 -5.65 5.63 1.69
CA GLU A 133 -6.72 6.22 0.89
C GLU A 133 -6.17 6.83 -0.40
N PHE A 134 -6.61 6.32 -1.55
CA PHE A 134 -6.26 6.86 -2.85
C PHE A 134 -7.39 7.75 -3.38
N ARG A 135 -7.06 8.99 -3.73
CA ARG A 135 -7.98 9.94 -4.38
C ARG A 135 -7.77 9.92 -5.89
N PHE A 136 -8.86 9.78 -6.65
CA PHE A 136 -8.81 9.94 -8.09
C PHE A 136 -8.78 11.41 -8.49
N LEU A 137 -7.72 11.81 -9.18
CA LEU A 137 -7.65 13.06 -9.91
C LEU A 137 -8.05 12.79 -11.37
N THR A 138 -9.30 13.14 -11.68
CA THR A 138 -9.75 13.24 -13.07
C THR A 138 -9.21 14.54 -13.63
N ASN A 139 -8.13 14.48 -14.41
CA ASN A 139 -7.59 15.65 -15.07
C ASN A 139 -8.62 16.21 -16.06
N LYS A 140 -9.33 17.28 -15.69
CA LYS A 140 -10.01 18.14 -16.68
C LYS A 140 -9.04 19.11 -17.38
N ILE A 141 -7.83 19.31 -16.83
CA ILE A 141 -6.92 20.40 -17.25
C ILE A 141 -5.45 19.94 -17.43
N GLY A 142 -5.01 18.82 -16.82
CA GLY A 142 -3.58 18.44 -16.79
C GLY A 142 -3.02 17.67 -17.99
N PHE A 143 -3.84 17.31 -18.98
CA PHE A 143 -3.34 16.62 -20.18
C PHE A 143 -2.45 17.54 -21.04
N PHE A 144 -2.73 18.84 -21.01
CA PHE A 144 -2.05 19.84 -21.83
C PHE A 144 -0.58 20.06 -21.40
N LEU A 145 -0.30 20.10 -20.09
CA LEU A 145 1.04 20.45 -19.58
C LEU A 145 2.06 19.32 -19.67
N VAL A 146 1.64 18.06 -19.60
CA VAL A 146 2.56 16.90 -19.70
C VAL A 146 2.94 16.64 -21.16
N PHE A 147 2.01 16.85 -22.10
CA PHE A 147 2.28 16.70 -23.53
C PHE A 147 3.21 17.80 -24.07
N ILE A 148 3.03 19.06 -23.62
CA ILE A 148 3.89 20.18 -24.06
C ILE A 148 5.35 20.01 -23.62
N LYS A 149 5.64 19.34 -22.49
CA LYS A 149 7.03 19.14 -22.05
C LYS A 149 7.81 18.10 -22.85
N ASN A 150 7.15 17.21 -23.60
CA ASN A 150 7.82 16.17 -24.39
C ASN A 150 7.80 16.43 -25.90
N VAL A 151 7.01 17.40 -26.35
CA VAL A 151 6.89 17.77 -27.76
C VAL A 151 7.44 19.18 -27.94
N ASN A 152 8.74 19.27 -28.22
CA ASN A 152 9.39 20.50 -28.66
C ASN A 152 9.01 20.76 -30.13
N ILE A 153 7.73 21.03 -30.40
CA ILE A 153 7.27 21.43 -31.74
C ILE A 153 7.13 22.96 -31.75
N LEU A 154 8.12 23.56 -32.39
CA LEU A 154 8.09 24.81 -33.14
C LEU A 154 6.70 25.48 -33.23
N GLY A 155 6.51 26.53 -32.42
CA GLY A 155 6.00 27.82 -32.91
C GLY A 155 4.68 27.88 -33.69
N LEU A 156 3.69 27.00 -33.45
CA LEU A 156 2.37 27.12 -34.08
C LEU A 156 1.23 27.07 -33.05
N LYS A 157 0.61 28.24 -32.88
CA LYS A 157 -0.59 28.48 -32.09
C LYS A 157 -1.78 27.91 -32.86
N ILE A 158 -2.16 26.67 -32.58
CA ILE A 158 -3.32 26.01 -33.19
C ILE A 158 -4.50 26.15 -32.24
N GLU A 159 -5.37 27.11 -32.52
CA GLU A 159 -6.73 27.18 -31.98
C GLU A 159 -7.58 26.10 -32.68
N MET A 160 -7.61 24.89 -32.13
CA MET A 160 -8.59 23.88 -32.54
C MET A 160 -9.23 23.23 -31.32
N GLY A 161 -10.56 23.14 -31.36
CA GLY A 161 -11.45 22.78 -30.25
C GLY A 161 -11.00 21.56 -29.45
N THR A 162 -11.06 21.72 -28.14
CA THR A 162 -10.50 20.85 -27.10
C THR A 162 -11.07 19.43 -27.05
N ASP A 163 -12.15 19.10 -27.76
CA ASP A 163 -12.79 17.78 -27.66
C ASP A 163 -12.30 16.79 -28.73
N ILE A 164 -11.91 17.26 -29.92
CA ILE A 164 -11.51 16.38 -31.03
C ILE A 164 -10.06 15.90 -30.85
N ALA A 165 -9.17 16.77 -30.34
CA ALA A 165 -7.76 16.45 -30.13
C ALA A 165 -7.53 15.32 -29.09
N TYR A 166 -8.35 15.25 -28.03
CA TYR A 166 -8.26 14.19 -27.01
C TYR A 166 -8.63 12.81 -27.58
N SER A 167 -9.56 12.76 -28.53
CA SER A 167 -9.97 11.50 -29.16
C SER A 167 -8.93 10.95 -30.15
N LEU A 168 -8.20 11.82 -30.85
CA LEU A 168 -7.11 11.42 -31.76
C LEU A 168 -5.85 11.00 -31.01
N LEU A 169 -5.52 11.65 -29.89
CA LEU A 169 -4.36 11.30 -29.06
C LEU A 169 -4.53 10.03 -28.23
N CYS A 170 -5.76 9.57 -27.95
CA CYS A 170 -6.00 8.28 -27.29
C CYS A 170 -6.07 7.07 -28.26
N LYS A 171 -6.04 7.31 -29.58
CA LYS A 171 -6.11 6.28 -30.63
C LYS A 171 -4.80 6.01 -31.36
N LEU A 172 -3.76 6.83 -31.15
CA LEU A 172 -2.37 6.56 -31.55
C LEU A 172 -1.63 5.87 -30.40
#